data_AF-A0A7V5KQJ3-F1
#
_entry.id   AF-A0A7V5KQJ3-F1
#
_cell.length_a   1.000
_cell.length_b   1.000
_cell.length_c   1.000
_cell.angle_alpha   90.00
_cell.angle_beta   90.00
_cell.angle_gamma   90.00
#
_symmetry.space_group_name_H-M   'P 1'
#
loop_
_entity.id
_entity.type
_entity.pdbx_description
1 polymer ?
#
loop_
_entity_poly.entity_id
_entity_poly.type
_entity_poly.pdbx_seq_one_letter_code
_entity_poly.pdbx_strand_id
1 'polypeptide(L)'
;MGVNMKILSYIFLFAFFTVSYQVGSQMLSESDTIIFFGDSITQLGERPDGFITLIRDTLVTKLGVNAPRIINAGISGNKVTDLQGRLVRDVIQKKPTIVVIYIGINDV
;
A
#
# COMPACT_ATOMS: atom_id res chain seq x y z
N MET A 1 47.81 -16.15 12.52
CA MET A 1 47.43 -14.80 13.01
C MET A 1 45.99 -14.88 13.49
N GLY A 2 45.75 -14.80 14.81
CA GLY A 2 44.39 -14.83 15.37
C GLY A 2 43.74 -13.46 15.23
N VAL A 3 42.51 -13.41 14.73
CA VAL A 3 41.73 -12.18 14.69
C VAL A 3 41.34 -11.78 16.11
N ASN A 4 41.54 -10.51 16.46
CA ASN A 4 41.26 -9.99 17.80
C ASN A 4 39.74 -9.97 18.06
N MET A 5 39.29 -10.66 19.10
CA MET A 5 37.87 -10.78 19.46
C MET A 5 37.17 -9.42 19.67
N LYS A 6 37.90 -8.40 20.12
CA LYS A 6 37.37 -7.03 20.26
C LYS A 6 37.08 -6.40 18.90
N ILE A 7 37.95 -6.63 17.92
CA ILE A 7 37.76 -6.16 16.53
C ILE A 7 36.52 -6.83 15.93
N LEU A 8 36.31 -8.12 16.20
CA LEU A 8 35.11 -8.83 15.77
C LEU A 8 33.84 -8.24 16.40
N SER A 9 33.86 -7.93 17.71
CA SER A 9 32.75 -7.24 18.38
C SER A 9 32.47 -5.84 17.81
N TYR A 10 33.50 -5.06 17.45
CA TYR A 10 33.29 -3.74 16.85
C TYR A 10 32.70 -3.84 15.44
N ILE A 11 33.13 -4.81 14.62
CA ILE A 11 32.54 -5.07 13.30
C ILE A 11 31.07 -5.48 13.46
N PHE A 12 30.77 -6.35 14.43
CA PHE A 12 29.41 -6.80 14.69
C PHE A 12 28.51 -5.65 15.17
N LEU A 13 29.01 -4.80 16.08
CA LEU A 13 28.30 -3.62 16.57
C LEU A 13 28.06 -2.58 15.46
N PHE A 14 29.04 -2.37 14.58
CA PHE A 14 28.93 -1.48 13.42
C PHE A 14 27.91 -2.00 12.40
N ALA A 15 27.93 -3.31 12.10
CA ALA A 15 26.95 -3.95 11.23
C ALA A 15 25.51 -3.88 11.80
N PHE A 16 25.36 -3.96 13.13
CA PHE A 16 24.05 -3.81 13.78
C PHE A 16 23.52 -2.36 13.69
N PHE A 17 24.42 -1.38 13.81
CA PHE A 17 24.08 0.04 13.71
C PHE A 17 23.65 0.44 12.30
N THR A 18 24.30 -0.09 11.24
CA THR A 18 23.91 0.18 9.85
C THR A 18 22.56 -0.43 9.48
N VAL A 19 22.24 -1.63 9.98
CA VAL A 19 20.91 -2.26 9.80
C VAL A 19 19.80 -1.44 10.48
N SER A 20 20.08 -0.90 11.66
CA SER A 20 19.11 -0.07 12.41
C SER A 20 18.83 1.27 11.72
N TYR A 21 19.81 1.82 10.99
CA TYR A 21 19.66 3.08 10.25
C TYR A 21 18.86 2.95 8.95
N GLN A 22 18.62 1.73 8.46
CA GLN A 22 17.88 1.49 7.22
C GLN A 22 16.35 1.56 7.39
N VAL A 23 15.84 1.85 8.58
CA VAL A 23 14.41 2.11 8.79
C VAL A 23 14.09 3.56 8.38
N GLY A 24 14.30 3.86 7.09
CA GLY A 24 13.81 5.07 6.45
C GLY A 24 12.34 4.95 6.11
N SER A 25 11.63 6.08 6.03
CA SER A 25 10.23 6.13 5.57
C SER A 25 10.10 5.41 4.23
N GLN A 26 9.24 4.40 4.16
CA GLN A 26 8.96 3.71 2.90
C GLN A 26 8.29 4.70 1.94
N MET A 27 9.05 5.19 0.96
CA MET A 27 8.50 6.04 -0.10
C MET A 27 7.73 5.17 -1.09
N LEU A 28 6.54 5.63 -1.46
CA LEU A 28 5.78 5.05 -2.57
C LEU A 28 6.60 5.15 -3.85
N SER A 29 6.51 4.11 -4.68
CA SER A 29 7.20 3.97 -5.95
C SER A 29 6.27 3.48 -7.05
N GLU A 30 6.74 3.51 -8.30
CA GLU A 30 6.03 2.94 -9.45
C GLU A 30 5.75 1.44 -9.35
N SER A 31 6.54 0.73 -8.53
CA SER A 31 6.37 -0.71 -8.30
C SER A 31 5.21 -1.02 -7.35
N ASP A 32 4.74 -0.02 -6.60
CA ASP A 32 3.68 -0.20 -5.64
C ASP A 32 2.30 -0.25 -6.31
N THR A 33 1.45 -1.11 -5.78
CA THR A 33 0.03 -1.16 -6.17
C THR A 33 -0.85 -0.83 -4.97
N ILE A 34 -1.73 0.15 -5.13
CA ILE A 34 -2.75 0.55 -4.17
C ILE A 34 -4.11 0.08 -4.68
N ILE A 35 -4.85 -0.69 -3.87
CA ILE A 35 -6.21 -1.12 -4.19
C ILE A 35 -7.19 -0.42 -3.26
N PHE A 36 -8.20 0.22 -3.84
CA PHE A 36 -9.36 0.72 -3.11
C PHE A 36 -10.48 -0.32 -3.18
N PHE A 37 -10.90 -0.87 -2.05
CA PHE A 37 -11.81 -2.00 -1.95
C PHE A 37 -13.04 -1.63 -1.14
N GLY A 38 -14.23 -1.69 -1.73
CA GLY A 38 -15.42 -1.16 -1.06
C GLY A 38 -16.73 -1.27 -1.82
N ASP A 39 -17.66 -0.41 -1.45
CA ASP A 39 -19.02 -0.36 -1.97
C ASP A 39 -19.20 0.67 -3.12
N SER A 40 -20.41 1.23 -3.24
CA SER A 40 -20.78 2.27 -4.19
C SER A 40 -19.91 3.52 -4.04
N ILE A 41 -19.56 3.93 -2.82
CA ILE A 41 -18.76 5.13 -2.63
C ILE A 41 -17.37 4.90 -3.23
N THR A 42 -16.78 3.73 -3.01
CA THR A 42 -15.51 3.34 -3.63
C THR A 42 -15.62 3.21 -5.15
N GLN A 43 -16.69 2.57 -5.66
CA GLN A 43 -16.91 2.43 -7.10
C GLN A 43 -16.95 3.80 -7.78
N LEU A 44 -17.65 4.75 -7.17
CA LEU A 44 -17.82 6.10 -7.68
C LEU A 44 -16.63 7.02 -7.37
N GLY A 45 -15.67 6.57 -6.55
CA GLY A 45 -14.48 7.31 -6.17
C GLY A 45 -13.56 7.66 -7.35
N GLU A 46 -13.70 6.98 -8.49
CA GLU A 46 -12.95 7.24 -9.72
C GLU A 46 -13.68 8.17 -10.71
N ARG A 47 -14.83 8.73 -10.33
CA ARG A 47 -15.47 9.81 -11.10
C ARG A 47 -14.58 11.07 -11.12
N PRO A 48 -14.84 12.03 -12.03
CA PRO A 48 -14.29 13.37 -11.88
C PRO A 48 -14.56 13.89 -10.46
N ASP A 49 -13.52 14.44 -9.83
CA ASP A 49 -13.52 14.95 -8.44
C ASP A 49 -13.80 13.89 -7.36
N GLY A 50 -13.85 12.60 -7.72
CA GLY A 50 -13.96 11.50 -6.77
C GLY A 50 -12.68 11.32 -5.95
N PHE A 51 -12.80 10.77 -4.74
CA PHE A 51 -11.67 10.67 -3.81
C PHE A 51 -10.48 9.85 -4.35
N ILE A 52 -10.73 8.80 -5.16
CA ILE A 52 -9.67 8.01 -5.80
C ILE A 52 -8.97 8.86 -6.86
N THR A 53 -9.73 9.63 -7.66
CA THR A 53 -9.18 10.57 -8.64
C THR A 53 -8.31 11.62 -7.97
N LEU A 54 -8.79 12.27 -6.90
CA LEU A 54 -8.02 13.28 -6.16
C LEU A 54 -6.73 12.70 -5.57
N ILE A 55 -6.78 11.48 -5.02
CA ILE A 55 -5.57 10.79 -4.52
C ILE A 55 -4.61 10.50 -5.67
N ARG A 56 -5.11 9.97 -6.79
CA ARG A 56 -4.30 9.66 -7.98
C ARG A 56 -3.61 10.91 -8.50
N ASP A 57 -4.34 12.00 -8.69
CA ASP A 57 -3.80 13.25 -9.22
C ASP A 57 -2.77 13.86 -8.26
N THR A 58 -3.02 13.77 -6.95
CA THR A 58 -2.07 14.19 -5.94
C THR A 58 -0.77 13.38 -5.99
N LEU A 59 -0.86 12.05 -6.14
CA LEU A 59 0.32 11.18 -6.23
C LEU A 59 1.08 11.40 -7.54
N VAL A 60 0.39 11.53 -8.66
CA VAL A 60 1.02 11.86 -9.95
C VAL A 60 1.71 13.22 -9.88
N THR A 61 1.08 14.22 -9.28
CA THR A 61 1.67 15.56 -9.12
C THR A 61 2.92 15.53 -8.24
N LYS A 62 2.93 14.73 -7.16
CA LYS A 62 4.04 14.68 -6.20
C LYS A 62 5.18 13.75 -6.62
N LEU A 63 4.88 12.64 -7.29
CA LEU A 63 5.82 11.56 -7.56
C LEU A 63 6.16 11.43 -9.06
N GLY A 64 5.37 12.04 -9.95
CA GLY A 64 5.57 11.98 -11.38
C GLY A 64 5.58 10.54 -11.89
N VAL A 65 6.67 10.15 -12.56
CA VAL A 65 6.88 8.78 -13.06
C VAL A 65 6.91 7.73 -11.95
N ASN A 66 7.24 8.12 -10.71
CA ASN A 66 7.28 7.20 -9.56
C ASN A 66 5.91 7.02 -8.89
N ALA A 67 4.82 7.52 -9.48
CA ALA A 67 3.49 7.37 -8.90
C ALA A 67 3.07 5.88 -8.92
N PRO A 68 2.52 5.36 -7.82
CA PRO A 68 2.11 3.97 -7.74
C PRO A 68 0.88 3.68 -8.60
N ARG A 69 0.71 2.42 -8.99
CA ARG A 69 -0.49 1.96 -9.68
C ARG A 69 -1.69 1.96 -8.73
N ILE A 70 -2.80 2.59 -9.12
CA ILE A 70 -4.05 2.57 -8.37
C ILE A 70 -5.11 1.73 -9.08
N ILE A 71 -5.77 0.85 -8.32
CA ILE A 71 -6.87 -0.01 -8.78
C ILE A 71 -8.12 0.27 -7.95
N ASN A 72 -9.24 0.53 -8.63
CA ASN A 72 -10.56 0.62 -8.00
C ASN A 72 -11.24 -0.76 -8.03
N ALA A 73 -11.59 -1.28 -6.85
CA ALA A 73 -12.32 -2.53 -6.63
C ALA A 73 -13.61 -2.28 -5.82
N GLY A 74 -14.27 -1.14 -6.04
CA GLY A 74 -15.58 -0.83 -5.49
C GLY A 74 -16.73 -1.46 -6.29
N ILE A 75 -17.74 -2.00 -5.61
CA ILE A 75 -18.96 -2.52 -6.24
C ILE A 75 -20.17 -2.02 -5.47
N SER A 76 -21.07 -1.30 -6.15
CA SER A 76 -22.29 -0.75 -5.56
C SER A 76 -23.14 -1.80 -4.88
N GLY A 77 -23.67 -1.47 -3.71
CA GLY A 77 -24.53 -2.33 -2.90
C GLY A 77 -23.79 -3.44 -2.12
N ASN A 78 -22.47 -3.56 -2.26
CA ASN A 78 -21.72 -4.52 -1.46
C ASN A 78 -21.76 -4.18 0.04
N LYS A 79 -21.84 -5.23 0.85
CA LYS A 79 -21.63 -5.29 2.30
C LYS A 79 -20.29 -5.97 2.61
N VAL A 80 -19.92 -6.04 3.89
CA VAL A 80 -18.71 -6.75 4.35
C VAL A 80 -18.68 -8.21 3.88
N THR A 81 -19.81 -8.91 3.88
CA THR A 81 -19.90 -10.31 3.43
C THR A 81 -19.58 -10.47 1.95
N ASP A 82 -19.97 -9.51 1.11
CA ASP A 82 -19.65 -9.53 -0.32
C ASP A 82 -18.16 -9.29 -0.56
N LEU A 83 -17.57 -8.35 0.18
CA LEU A 83 -16.13 -8.12 0.17
C LEU A 83 -15.35 -9.38 0.55
N GLN A 84 -15.78 -10.09 1.60
CA GLN A 84 -15.17 -11.35 2.00
C GLN A 84 -15.21 -12.38 0.85
N GLY A 85 -16.36 -12.52 0.18
CA GLY A 85 -16.55 -13.45 -0.93
C GLY A 85 -15.68 -13.17 -2.16
N ARG A 86 -15.16 -11.94 -2.29
CA ARG A 86 -14.31 -11.52 -3.43
C ARG A 86 -12.89 -11.11 -3.08
N LEU A 87 -12.49 -11.18 -1.80
CA LEU A 87 -11.18 -10.74 -1.33
C LEU A 87 -10.02 -11.37 -2.12
N VAL A 88 -10.10 -12.66 -2.42
CA VAL A 88 -9.03 -13.38 -3.15
C VAL A 88 -8.83 -12.81 -4.55
N ARG A 89 -9.91 -12.73 -5.33
CA ARG A 89 -9.92 -12.23 -6.71
C ARG A 89 -9.58 -10.74 -6.79
N ASP A 90 -10.18 -9.97 -5.88
CA ASP A 90 -10.19 -8.53 -6.02
C ASP A 90 -8.96 -7.88 -5.38
N VAL A 91 -8.35 -8.53 -4.39
CA VAL A 91 -7.21 -8.01 -3.63
C VAL A 91 -6.00 -8.95 -3.66
N ILE A 92 -6.11 -10.17 -3.10
CA ILE A 92 -4.94 -11.02 -2.83
C ILE A 92 -4.18 -11.40 -4.11
N GLN A 93 -4.89 -11.81 -5.17
CA GLN A 93 -4.28 -12.19 -6.45
C GLN A 93 -3.54 -11.03 -7.13
N LYS A 94 -3.90 -9.78 -6.80
CA LYS A 94 -3.28 -8.58 -7.36
C LYS A 94 -1.99 -8.17 -6.64
N LYS A 95 -1.65 -8.83 -5.52
CA LYS A 95 -0.44 -8.58 -4.71
C LYS A 95 -0.22 -7.09 -4.42
N PRO A 96 -1.18 -6.39 -3.82
CA PRO A 96 -1.04 -4.96 -3.52
C PRO A 96 0.03 -4.71 -2.47
N THR A 97 0.66 -3.54 -2.53
CA THR A 97 1.43 -2.98 -1.41
C THR A 97 0.47 -2.42 -0.35
N ILE A 98 -0.59 -1.73 -0.79
CA ILE A 98 -1.55 -1.06 0.09
C ILE A 98 -2.97 -1.42 -0.33
N VAL A 99 -3.82 -1.67 0.67
CA VAL A 99 -5.26 -1.84 0.48
C VAL A 99 -5.98 -0.81 1.34
N VAL A 100 -6.80 0.01 0.71
CA VAL A 100 -7.71 0.95 1.37
C VAL A 100 -9.09 0.33 1.35
N ILE A 101 -9.66 0.04 2.52
CA ILE A 101 -10.99 -0.56 2.64
C ILE A 101 -11.97 0.50 3.09
N TYR A 102 -13.00 0.76 2.27
CA TYR A 102 -14.08 1.67 2.62
C TYR A 102 -15.44 1.01 2.37
N ILE A 103 -16.04 0.54 3.46
CA ILE A 103 -17.26 -0.28 3.50
C ILE A 103 -18.00 0.00 4.81
N GLY A 104 -19.27 -0.36 4.90
CA GLY A 104 -20.05 -0.32 6.14
C GLY A 104 -21.36 0.47 6.03
N ILE A 105 -21.51 1.37 5.05
CA ILE A 105 -22.73 2.15 4.88
C ILE A 105 -23.93 1.28 4.49
N ASN A 106 -23.68 0.21 3.74
CA ASN A 106 -24.70 -0.75 3.35
C ASN A 106 -24.96 -1.78 4.45
N ASP A 107 -24.12 -1.90 5.48
CA ASP A 107 -24.18 -2.95 6.48
C ASP A 107 -25.15 -2.64 7.66
N VAL A 108 -25.58 -1.38 7.78
CA VAL A 108 -26.55 -0.88 8.77
C VAL A 108 -28.02 -1.13 8.40
#